data_AF-A0A9D1H3N7-F1
#
_entry.id   AF-A0A9D1H3N7-F1
#
_cell.length_a   1.000
_cell.length_b   1.000
_cell.length_c   1.000
_cell.angle_alpha   90.00
_cell.angle_beta   90.00
_cell.angle_gamma   90.00
#
_symmetry.space_group_name_H-M   'P 1'
#
loop_
_entity.id
_entity.type
_entity.pdbx_description
1 polymer ?
#
loop_
_entity_poly.entity_id
_entity_poly.type
_entity_poly.pdbx_seq_one_letter_code
_entity_poly.pdbx_strand_id
1 'polypeptide(L)' 'MNVDLIFQIAGLGIVVAVLNQLLSRAGRDEMALLITIAGLVAALVIVASEIGDLFGTIKSIFNL' A
#
# COMPACT_ATOMS: atom_id res chain seq x y z
N MET A 1 -7.33 6.72 14.93
CA MET A 1 -6.59 5.53 14.47
C MET A 1 -7.52 4.40 14.01
N ASN A 2 -8.21 4.62 12.89
CA ASN A 2 -8.93 3.56 12.14
C ASN A 2 -9.21 4.07 10.72
N VAL A 3 -9.52 5.36 10.61
CA VAL A 3 -9.75 6.02 9.31
C VAL A 3 -8.45 6.39 8.62
N ASP A 4 -7.39 6.72 9.38
CA ASP A 4 -6.09 7.14 8.84
C ASP A 4 -5.49 6.07 7.91
N LEU A 5 -5.64 4.79 8.27
CA LEU A 5 -5.15 3.67 7.47
C LEU A 5 -5.92 3.50 6.16
N ILE A 6 -7.25 3.67 6.23
CA ILE A 6 -8.14 3.64 5.07
C ILE A 6 -7.77 4.79 4.13
N PHE A 7 -7.54 6.00 4.65
CA PHE A 7 -7.08 7.14 3.87
C PHE A 7 -5.70 6.93 3.26
N GLN A 8 -4.77 6.29 3.97
CA GLN A 8 -3.43 5.99 3.46
C GLN A 8 -3.48 4.99 2.30
N ILE A 9 -4.25 3.91 2.41
CA ILE A 9 -4.42 2.92 1.33
C ILE A 9 -5.19 3.53 0.15
N ALA A 10 -6.24 4.31 0.41
CA ALA A 10 -7.00 4.99 -0.64
C ALA A 10 -6.13 6.01 -1.40
N GLY A 11 -5.32 6.79 -0.68
CA GLY A 11 -4.37 7.74 -1.27
C GLY A 11 -3.33 7.05 -2.14
N LEU A 12 -2.75 5.93 -1.66
CA LEU A 12 -1.85 5.09 -2.46
C LEU A 12 -2.54 4.62 -3.76
N GLY A 13 -3.78 4.14 -3.67
CA GLY A 13 -4.56 3.71 -4.82
C GLY A 13 -4.78 4.80 -5.86
N ILE A 14 -5.13 6.02 -5.42
CA ILE A 14 -5.31 7.18 -6.31
C ILE A 14 -4.00 7.51 -7.03
N VAL A 15 -2.88 7.57 -6.31
CA VAL A 15 -1.57 7.89 -6.90
C VAL A 15 -1.17 6.84 -7.95
N VAL A 16 -1.30 5.56 -7.62
CA VAL A 16 -0.97 4.46 -8.53
C VAL A 16 -1.85 4.51 -9.78
N ALA A 17 -3.15 4.75 -9.64
CA ALA A 17 -4.08 4.85 -10.76
C ALA A 17 -3.74 6.04 -11.68
N VAL A 18 -3.45 7.21 -11.11
CA VAL A 18 -3.06 8.40 -11.88
C VAL A 18 -1.74 8.15 -12.63
N LEU A 19 -0.73 7.58 -11.97
CA LEU A 19 0.55 7.26 -12.61
C LEU A 19 0.40 6.22 -13.71
N ASN A 20 -0.40 5.18 -13.50
CA ASN A 20 -0.68 4.16 -14.52
C ASN A 20 -1.33 4.81 -15.74
N GLN A 21 -2.35 5.65 -15.54
CA GLN A 21 -3.05 6.36 -16.61
C GLN A 21 -2.10 7.26 -17.40
N LEU A 22 -1.22 7.99 -16.72
CA LEU A 22 -0.23 8.87 -17.36
C LEU A 22 0.81 8.07 -18.17
N LEU A 23 1.32 6.97 -17.62
CA LEU A 23 2.31 6.11 -18.27
C LEU A 23 1.73 5.42 -19.51
N SER A 24 0.50 4.92 -19.43
CA SER A 24 -0.16 4.31 -20.58
C SER A 24 -0.47 5.36 -21.67
N ARG A 25 -0.91 6.57 -21.29
CA ARG A 25 -1.08 7.68 -22.26
C ARG A 25 0.24 8.15 -22.88
N ALA A 26 1.37 7.94 -22.21
CA ALA A 26 2.70 8.22 -22.73
C ALA A 26 3.27 7.10 -23.63
N GLY A 27 2.51 6.03 -23.88
CA GLY A 27 2.95 4.87 -24.66
C GLY A 27 3.95 3.96 -23.93
N ARG A 28 4.04 4.06 -22.59
CA ARG A 28 4.94 3.27 -21.74
C ARG A 28 4.17 2.19 -20.98
N ASP A 29 3.49 1.32 -21.70
CA ASP A 29 2.58 0.32 -21.11
C ASP A 29 3.30 -0.67 -20.19
N GLU A 30 4.55 -1.03 -20.50
CA GLU A 30 5.38 -1.88 -19.61
C GLU A 30 5.58 -1.22 -18.24
N MET A 31 5.77 0.10 -18.21
CA MET A 31 5.95 0.83 -16.94
C MET A 31 4.64 1.04 -16.20
N ALA A 32 3.54 1.18 -16.94
CA ALA A 32 2.20 1.18 -16.36
C ALA A 32 1.90 -0.18 -15.68
N LEU A 33 2.31 -1.30 -16.25
CA LEU A 33 2.20 -2.60 -15.57
C LEU A 33 3.04 -2.64 -14.28
N LEU A 34 4.30 -2.20 -14.35
CA LEU A 34 5.20 -2.18 -13.19
C LEU A 34 4.67 -1.28 -12.06
N ILE A 35 4.06 -0.12 -12.38
CA ILE A 35 3.50 0.77 -11.35
C ILE A 35 2.32 0.11 -10.62
N THR A 36 1.49 -0.66 -11.32
CA THR A 36 0.37 -1.39 -10.72
C THR A 36 0.86 -2.47 -9.77
N ILE A 37 1.89 -3.22 -10.17
CA ILE A 37 2.51 -4.25 -9.31
C ILE A 37 3.16 -3.58 -8.08
N ALA A 38 3.91 -2.49 -8.27
CA ALA A 38 4.52 -1.75 -7.18
C ALA A 38 3.47 -1.20 -6.20
N GLY A 39 2.35 -0.68 -6.71
CA GLY A 39 1.21 -0.24 -5.91
C GLY A 39 0.60 -1.36 -5.07
N LEU A 40 0.41 -2.54 -5.66
CA LEU A 40 -0.07 -3.72 -4.95
C LEU A 40 0.89 -4.15 -3.85
N VAL A 41 2.18 -4.26 -4.14
CA VAL A 41 3.21 -4.64 -3.15
C VAL A 41 3.26 -3.62 -2.01
N ALA A 42 3.22 -2.32 -2.32
CA ALA A 42 3.20 -1.27 -1.31
C ALA A 42 1.97 -1.39 -0.39
N ALA A 43 0.78 -1.68 -0.93
CA ALA A 43 -0.41 -1.91 -0.13
C ALA A 43 -0.25 -3.12 0.81
N LEU A 44 0.35 -4.21 0.33
CA LEU A 44 0.63 -5.38 1.15
C LEU A 44 1.62 -5.08 2.28
N VAL A 45 2.65 -4.26 2.04
CA VAL A 45 3.61 -3.85 3.07
C VAL A 45 2.93 -3.04 4.17
N ILE A 46 2.02 -2.13 3.82
CA ILE A 46 1.24 -1.35 4.80
C ILE A 46 0.43 -2.30 5.70
N VAL A 47 -0.28 -3.26 5.10
CA VAL A 47 -1.06 -4.25 5.86
C VAL A 47 -0.17 -5.13 6.74
N ALA A 48 0.99 -5.55 6.22
CA ALA A 48 1.93 -6.38 6.98
C ALA A 48 2.50 -5.65 8.21
N SER A 49 2.76 -4.34 8.11
CA SER A 49 3.22 -3.53 9.24
C SER A 49 2.19 -3.50 10.37
N GLU A 50 0.92 -3.27 10.05
CA GLU A 50 -0.18 -3.26 11.03
C GLU A 50 -0.35 -4.60 11.73
N ILE A 51 -0.22 -5.69 10.97
CA ILE A 51 -0.20 -7.03 11.55
C ILE A 51 0.98 -7.16 12.53
N GLY A 52 2.16 -6.68 12.15
CA GLY A 52 3.34 -6.64 13.02
C GLY A 52 3.11 -5.87 14.32
N ASP A 53 2.47 -4.70 14.25
CA ASP A 53 2.15 -3.86 15.41
C ASP A 53 1.12 -4.53 16.33
N LEU A 54 0.14 -5.23 15.76
CA LEU A 54 -0.79 -6.08 16.52
C LEU A 54 -0.04 -7.20 17.24
N PHE A 55 0.88 -7.89 16.56
CA PHE A 55 1.71 -8.93 17.19
C PHE A 55 2.61 -8.35 18.30
N GLY A 56 3.17 -7.16 18.11
CA GLY A 56 3.95 -6.45 19.13
C GLY A 56 3.10 -6.11 20.36
N THR A 57 1.87 -5.63 20.13
CA THR A 57 0.90 -5.34 21.20
C THR A 57 0.55 -6.61 21.97
N ILE A 58 0.31 -7.72 21.27
CA ILE A 58 0.07 -9.04 21.89
C ILE A 58 1.26 -9.45 22.75
N LYS A 59 2.49 -9.43 22.21
CA LYS A 59 3.70 -9.78 22.98
C LYS A 59 3.86 -8.93 24.24
N SER A 60 3.59 -7.62 24.15
CA SER A 60 3.62 -6.71 25.30
C SER A 60 2.58 -7.05 26.36
N ILE A 61 1.36 -7.46 25.98
CA ILE A 61 0.33 -7.90 26.91
C ILE A 61 0.75 -9.19 27.63
N PHE A 62 1.40 -10.10 26.90
CA PHE A 62 1.93 -11.34 27.46
C PHE A 62 3.29 -11.18 28.15
N ASN A 63 3.85 -9.96 28.21
CA ASN A 63 5.14 -9.63 28.81
C ASN A 63 6.31 -10.51 28.28
N LEU A 64 6.26 -10.85 26.99
CA LEU A 64 7.30 -11.59 26.24
C LEU A 64 8.23 -10.66 25.45
#